data_AF-A0A093X961-F1
#
_entry.id   AF-A0A093X961-F1
#
_cell.length_a   1.000
_cell.length_b   1.000
_cell.length_c   1.000
_cell.angle_alpha   90.00
_cell.angle_beta   90.00
_cell.angle_gamma   90.00
#
_symmetry.space_group_name_H-M   'P 1'
#
loop_
_entity.id
_entity.type
_entity.pdbx_description
1 polymer ?
#
loop_
_entity_poly.entity_id
_entity_poly.type
_entity_poly.pdbx_seq_one_letter_code
_entity_poly.pdbx_strand_id
1 'polypeptide(L)'
;MSSPTSTTSAPSTSSACSFPTNTAINTGNALCFSNYNDDGKYQSFTLSDAQKVIDAFCENNYVLDPGNTYGYVENGANNIYVSISWTEDQSGCGTEVDFPFGVPLCEDAWDLPLAICDDGSTTANYGGGFVFEVNPPGSSGCVLIEIEALTSEDAHTVINPHFSSAHNSSQTQWYAVSRANPTLDE
;
A
#
# COMPACT_ATOMS: atom_id res chain seq x y z
N MET A 1 -32.46 40.52 -22.19
CA MET A 1 -31.61 39.37 -22.56
C MET A 1 -31.15 38.76 -21.25
N SER A 2 -31.68 37.60 -20.86
CA SER A 2 -31.34 36.92 -19.60
C SER A 2 -30.56 35.66 -19.95
N SER A 3 -29.30 35.59 -19.52
CA SER A 3 -28.46 34.40 -19.69
C SER A 3 -28.85 33.31 -18.70
N PRO A 4 -28.87 32.02 -19.09
CA PRO A 4 -29.13 30.94 -18.16
C PRO A 4 -27.85 30.62 -17.36
N THR A 5 -27.93 30.72 -16.04
CA THR A 5 -26.90 30.21 -15.12
C THR A 5 -26.94 28.69 -15.17
N SER A 6 -25.90 28.10 -15.75
CA SER A 6 -25.67 26.65 -15.69
C SER A 6 -25.07 26.32 -14.33
N THR A 7 -25.83 25.66 -13.47
CA THR A 7 -25.32 25.10 -12.22
C THR A 7 -24.55 23.83 -12.56
N THR A 8 -23.23 23.95 -12.73
CA THR A 8 -22.33 22.80 -12.76
C THR A 8 -22.22 22.24 -11.35
N SER A 9 -22.97 21.19 -11.05
CA SER A 9 -22.75 20.38 -9.85
C SER A 9 -21.37 19.74 -9.97
N ALA A 10 -20.47 20.05 -9.04
CA ALA A 10 -19.19 19.36 -8.92
C ALA A 10 -19.45 17.85 -8.72
N PRO A 11 -18.64 16.96 -9.32
CA PRO A 11 -18.76 15.54 -9.07
C PRO A 11 -18.59 15.28 -7.58
N SER A 12 -19.57 14.62 -6.98
CA SER A 12 -19.52 14.11 -5.61
C SER A 12 -18.28 13.24 -5.46
N THR A 13 -17.37 13.63 -4.57
CA THR A 13 -16.21 12.84 -4.17
C THR A 13 -16.68 11.44 -3.78
N SER A 14 -16.22 10.45 -4.54
CA SER A 14 -16.24 9.02 -4.21
C SER A 14 -16.00 8.83 -2.72
N SER A 15 -16.79 7.97 -2.08
CA SER A 15 -16.52 7.46 -0.73
C SER A 15 -15.04 7.15 -0.62
N ALA A 16 -14.29 7.89 0.20
CA ALA A 16 -12.85 7.72 0.30
C ALA A 16 -12.57 6.28 0.75
N CYS A 17 -11.78 5.53 -0.02
CA CYS A 17 -11.27 4.22 0.36
C CYS A 17 -10.36 4.39 1.58
N SER A 18 -10.92 4.33 2.79
CA SER A 18 -10.13 4.40 4.02
C SER A 18 -9.70 2.99 4.41
N PHE A 19 -8.40 2.75 4.45
CA PHE A 19 -7.84 1.54 5.02
C PHE A 19 -8.23 1.42 6.50
N PRO A 20 -8.60 0.22 6.98
CA PRO A 20 -8.84 0.00 8.41
C PRO A 20 -7.55 0.17 9.20
N THR A 21 -7.63 0.80 10.38
CA THR A 21 -6.51 0.93 11.31
C THR A 21 -6.53 -0.21 12.33
N ASN A 22 -5.41 -0.92 12.46
CA ASN A 22 -5.22 -2.02 13.39
C ASN A 22 -4.07 -1.71 14.35
N THR A 23 -4.23 -2.07 15.62
CA THR A 23 -3.20 -1.89 16.66
C THR A 23 -2.35 -3.13 16.88
N ALA A 24 -2.61 -4.23 16.17
CA ALA A 24 -1.81 -5.45 16.24
C ALA A 24 -1.67 -6.07 14.85
N ILE A 25 -0.47 -6.58 14.57
CA ILE A 25 -0.21 -7.39 13.39
C ILE A 25 -1.08 -8.66 13.45
N ASN A 26 -1.65 -9.06 12.31
CA ASN A 26 -2.53 -10.21 12.17
C ASN A 26 -3.84 -10.16 12.98
N THR A 27 -4.32 -8.97 13.37
CA THR A 27 -5.60 -8.79 14.05
C THR A 27 -6.35 -7.60 13.48
N GLY A 28 -7.68 -7.74 13.33
CA GLY A 28 -8.56 -6.65 12.91
C GLY A 28 -9.17 -6.92 11.54
N ASN A 29 -9.12 -5.94 10.66
CA ASN A 29 -9.74 -6.00 9.34
C ASN A 29 -8.78 -5.51 8.25
N ALA A 30 -9.11 -5.76 6.99
CA ALA A 30 -8.37 -5.29 5.82
C ALA A 30 -9.34 -4.68 4.79
N LEU A 31 -8.85 -3.71 4.03
CA LEU A 31 -9.52 -3.25 2.82
C LEU A 31 -9.17 -4.23 1.70
N CYS A 32 -10.18 -4.84 1.10
CA CYS A 32 -9.99 -5.83 0.04
C CYS A 32 -10.07 -5.18 -1.33
N PHE A 33 -9.02 -5.32 -2.14
CA PHE A 33 -8.94 -4.69 -3.46
C PHE A 33 -9.94 -5.27 -4.46
N SER A 34 -10.43 -6.50 -4.25
CA SER A 34 -11.53 -7.07 -5.04
C SER A 34 -12.80 -6.20 -5.00
N ASN A 35 -13.07 -5.51 -3.90
CA ASN A 35 -14.22 -4.61 -3.76
C ASN A 35 -14.07 -3.28 -4.53
N TYR A 36 -12.87 -2.99 -5.04
CA TYR A 36 -12.51 -1.74 -5.71
C TYR A 36 -11.89 -2.01 -7.09
N ASN A 37 -12.36 -3.06 -7.78
CA ASN A 37 -11.79 -3.54 -9.03
C ASN A 37 -12.72 -3.36 -10.24
N ASP A 38 -13.58 -2.35 -10.24
CA ASP A 38 -14.55 -2.08 -11.32
C ASP A 38 -13.86 -1.73 -12.66
N ASP A 39 -12.64 -1.18 -12.60
CA ASP A 39 -11.79 -0.86 -13.75
C ASP A 39 -10.91 -2.02 -14.21
N GLY A 40 -10.89 -3.13 -13.46
CA GLY A 40 -10.04 -4.28 -13.73
C GLY A 40 -8.56 -4.05 -13.44
N LYS A 41 -8.19 -3.05 -12.64
CA LYS A 41 -6.80 -2.76 -12.26
C LYS A 41 -6.10 -3.94 -11.60
N TYR A 42 -6.80 -4.60 -10.69
CA TYR A 42 -6.28 -5.70 -9.89
C TYR A 42 -6.54 -7.05 -10.54
N GLN A 43 -5.56 -7.93 -10.47
CA GLN A 43 -5.69 -9.32 -10.88
C GLN A 43 -5.51 -10.26 -9.70
N SER A 44 -6.18 -11.41 -9.76
CA SER A 44 -6.03 -12.41 -8.72
C SER A 44 -4.68 -13.13 -8.80
N PHE A 45 -4.15 -13.50 -7.64
CA PHE A 45 -2.94 -14.31 -7.51
C PHE A 45 -3.18 -15.51 -6.57
N THR A 46 -2.21 -16.44 -6.55
CA THR A 46 -2.23 -17.59 -5.64
C THR A 46 -1.50 -17.26 -4.34
N LEU A 47 -1.93 -17.86 -3.23
CA LEU A 47 -1.23 -17.73 -1.94
C LEU A 47 0.24 -18.19 -2.03
N SER A 48 0.52 -19.22 -2.83
CA SER A 48 1.89 -19.69 -3.02
C SER A 48 2.79 -18.67 -3.74
N ASP A 49 2.24 -17.86 -4.64
CA ASP A 49 3.03 -16.82 -5.30
C ASP A 49 3.16 -15.58 -4.40
N ALA A 50 2.10 -15.23 -3.65
CA ALA A 50 2.17 -14.19 -2.62
C ALA A 50 3.28 -14.47 -1.60
N GLN A 51 3.33 -15.69 -1.06
CA GLN A 51 4.34 -16.08 -0.07
C GLN A 51 5.76 -15.86 -0.58
N LYS A 52 6.06 -16.18 -1.84
CA LYS A 52 7.40 -15.98 -2.40
C LYS A 52 7.83 -14.51 -2.39
N VAL A 53 6.89 -13.58 -2.63
CA VAL A 53 7.20 -12.14 -2.64
C VAL A 53 7.32 -11.62 -1.21
N ILE A 54 6.49 -12.11 -0.29
CA ILE A 54 6.59 -11.80 1.14
C ILE A 54 7.94 -12.27 1.69
N ASP A 55 8.34 -13.51 1.41
CA ASP A 55 9.63 -14.06 1.83
C ASP A 55 10.79 -13.19 1.32
N ALA A 56 10.75 -12.83 0.02
CA ALA A 56 11.76 -11.95 -0.58
C ALA A 56 11.78 -10.56 0.09
N PHE A 57 10.62 -9.97 0.37
CA PHE A 57 10.53 -8.70 1.09
C PHE A 57 11.16 -8.82 2.48
N CYS A 58 10.82 -9.87 3.22
CA CYS A 58 11.28 -10.08 4.60
C CYS A 58 12.78 -10.38 4.69
N GLU A 59 13.36 -11.06 3.70
CA GLU A 59 14.80 -11.30 3.61
C GLU A 59 15.63 -10.01 3.52
N ASN A 60 15.05 -8.92 3.00
CA ASN A 60 15.73 -7.62 2.91
C ASN A 60 15.92 -6.94 4.27
N ASN A 61 15.20 -7.36 5.33
CA ASN A 61 15.26 -6.75 6.67
C ASN A 61 15.16 -5.21 6.63
N TYR A 62 14.22 -4.71 5.84
CA TYR A 62 14.11 -3.29 5.55
C TYR A 62 13.73 -2.48 6.79
N VAL A 63 14.32 -1.30 6.95
CA VAL A 63 13.94 -0.32 7.98
C VAL A 63 13.30 0.87 7.29
N LEU A 64 12.03 1.13 7.62
CA LEU A 64 11.30 2.29 7.14
C LEU A 64 11.67 3.49 8.02
N ASP A 65 12.50 4.39 7.51
CA ASP A 65 12.92 5.59 8.21
C ASP A 65 11.89 6.73 8.07
N PRO A 66 11.84 7.71 9.00
CA PRO A 66 10.92 8.85 8.94
C PRO A 66 11.11 9.79 7.74
N GLY A 67 12.29 9.75 7.11
CA GLY A 67 12.56 10.52 5.90
C GLY A 67 12.02 9.83 4.64
N ASN A 68 11.59 8.57 4.74
CA ASN A 68 11.11 7.81 3.60
C ASN A 68 9.68 8.20 3.24
N THR A 69 9.56 9.11 2.28
CA THR A 69 8.29 9.56 1.71
C THR A 69 7.57 8.51 0.84
N TYR A 70 8.22 7.39 0.54
CA TYR A 70 7.87 6.48 -0.54
C TYR A 70 7.54 5.07 -0.08
N GLY A 71 8.07 4.67 1.07
CA GLY A 71 7.99 3.30 1.53
C GLY A 71 9.01 2.37 0.88
N TYR A 72 8.71 1.08 0.95
CA TYR A 72 9.47 0.01 0.32
C TYR A 72 8.51 -0.97 -0.35
N VAL A 73 8.90 -1.49 -1.50
CA VAL A 73 8.09 -2.42 -2.30
C VAL A 73 8.96 -3.55 -2.81
N GLU A 74 8.46 -4.76 -2.72
CA GLU A 74 9.03 -5.95 -3.37
C GLU A 74 8.06 -6.41 -4.47
N ASN A 75 8.61 -6.80 -5.62
CA ASN A 75 7.84 -7.26 -6.78
C ASN A 75 8.23 -8.69 -7.11
N GLY A 76 7.23 -9.56 -7.25
CA GLY A 76 7.42 -10.95 -7.65
C GLY A 76 6.81 -11.33 -8.99
N ALA A 77 6.61 -12.64 -9.15
CA ALA A 77 5.96 -13.17 -10.35
C ALA A 77 4.53 -12.63 -10.47
N ASN A 78 4.04 -12.55 -11.72
CA ASN A 78 2.66 -12.13 -12.02
C ASN A 78 2.33 -10.72 -11.51
N ASN A 79 3.32 -9.82 -11.44
CA ASN A 79 3.17 -8.44 -10.96
C ASN A 79 2.52 -8.39 -9.57
N ILE A 80 2.88 -9.32 -8.68
CA ILE A 80 2.49 -9.26 -7.27
C ILE A 80 3.44 -8.30 -6.57
N TYR A 81 2.88 -7.33 -5.87
CA TYR A 81 3.60 -6.34 -5.10
C TYR A 81 3.22 -6.48 -3.63
N VAL A 82 4.23 -6.42 -2.76
CA VAL A 82 4.03 -6.20 -1.32
C VAL A 82 4.76 -4.92 -0.94
N SER A 83 4.08 -4.07 -0.19
CA SER A 83 4.59 -2.75 0.15
C SER A 83 4.33 -2.38 1.60
N ILE A 84 5.20 -1.52 2.09
CA ILE A 84 4.99 -0.75 3.32
C ILE A 84 5.29 0.71 3.05
N SER A 85 4.56 1.62 3.67
CA SER A 85 4.87 3.05 3.66
C SER A 85 4.36 3.73 4.92
N TRP A 86 4.80 4.94 5.21
CA TRP A 86 4.05 5.77 6.15
C TRP A 86 2.68 6.11 5.52
N THR A 87 1.60 6.08 6.31
CA THR A 87 0.31 6.60 5.83
C THR A 87 0.43 8.10 5.57
N GLU A 88 -0.25 8.60 4.52
CA GLU A 88 -0.31 10.03 4.23
C GLU A 88 -1.00 10.81 5.36
N ASP A 89 -2.07 10.22 5.92
CA ASP A 89 -2.78 10.77 7.07
C ASP A 89 -2.27 10.15 8.37
N GLN A 90 -1.37 10.87 9.04
CA GLN A 90 -0.84 10.52 10.36
C GLN A 90 -1.75 11.00 11.51
N SER A 91 -2.99 11.43 11.23
CA SER A 91 -3.92 11.88 12.28
C SER A 91 -4.22 10.75 13.26
N GLY A 92 -3.94 11.00 14.54
CA GLY A 92 -4.09 9.99 15.60
C GLY A 92 -2.87 9.09 15.78
N CYS A 93 -1.90 9.14 14.86
CA CYS A 93 -0.64 8.43 14.96
C CYS A 93 0.40 9.26 15.74
N GLY A 94 1.46 8.59 16.20
CA GLY A 94 2.62 9.25 16.77
C GLY A 94 3.54 9.84 15.70
N THR A 95 4.72 10.29 16.11
CA THR A 95 5.76 10.74 15.17
C THR A 95 6.36 9.53 14.46
N GLU A 96 6.59 9.64 13.14
CA GLU A 96 7.35 8.64 12.38
C GLU A 96 8.72 8.41 13.05
N VAL A 97 9.08 7.16 13.27
CA VAL A 97 10.37 6.71 13.82
C VAL A 97 10.87 5.55 12.99
N ASP A 98 12.17 5.24 13.04
CA ASP A 98 12.71 4.07 12.35
C ASP A 98 11.88 2.82 12.70
N PHE A 99 11.22 2.25 11.69
CA PHE A 99 10.37 1.08 11.84
C PHE A 99 11.01 -0.13 11.17
N PRO A 100 11.60 -1.05 11.95
CA PRO A 100 12.24 -2.24 11.41
C PRO A 100 11.19 -3.26 10.98
N PHE A 101 11.05 -3.46 9.67
CA PHE A 101 10.27 -4.55 9.09
C PHE A 101 11.18 -5.77 8.92
N GLY A 102 11.32 -6.53 10.00
CA GLY A 102 12.15 -7.73 10.06
C GLY A 102 11.45 -8.88 10.79
N VAL A 103 12.03 -10.07 10.68
CA VAL A 103 11.56 -11.25 11.41
C VAL A 103 11.58 -11.00 12.93
N PRO A 104 10.58 -11.52 13.68
CA PRO A 104 9.61 -12.55 13.28
C PRO A 104 8.26 -12.02 12.75
N LEU A 105 7.98 -10.72 12.80
CA LEU A 105 6.64 -10.16 12.52
C LEU A 105 6.40 -9.81 11.05
N CYS A 106 7.41 -9.95 10.20
CA CYS A 106 7.35 -9.51 8.82
C CYS A 106 6.32 -10.32 8.01
N GLU A 107 6.40 -11.65 8.01
CA GLU A 107 5.49 -12.50 7.25
C GLU A 107 4.03 -12.35 7.74
N ASP A 108 3.84 -12.33 9.07
CA ASP A 108 2.53 -12.17 9.72
C ASP A 108 1.79 -10.88 9.32
N ALA A 109 2.50 -9.87 8.80
CA ALA A 109 1.90 -8.61 8.38
C ALA A 109 0.93 -8.79 7.20
N TRP A 110 1.20 -9.73 6.29
CA TRP A 110 0.38 -9.96 5.12
C TRP A 110 -0.66 -11.08 5.29
N ASP A 111 -0.58 -11.85 6.37
CA ASP A 111 -1.58 -12.87 6.70
C ASP A 111 -2.99 -12.28 6.82
N LEU A 112 -3.13 -11.10 7.44
CA LEU A 112 -4.44 -10.46 7.64
C LEU A 112 -5.14 -10.12 6.32
N PRO A 113 -4.55 -9.32 5.39
CA PRO A 113 -5.20 -9.04 4.12
C PRO A 113 -5.40 -10.31 3.29
N LEU A 114 -4.47 -11.28 3.34
CA LEU A 114 -4.65 -12.55 2.64
C LEU A 114 -5.82 -13.36 3.18
N ALA A 115 -6.02 -13.42 4.50
CA ALA A 115 -7.09 -14.20 5.12
C ALA A 115 -8.46 -13.52 5.04
N ILE A 116 -8.52 -12.20 5.24
CA ILE A 116 -9.78 -11.45 5.25
C ILE A 116 -10.32 -11.24 3.83
N CYS A 117 -9.43 -11.05 2.86
CA CYS A 117 -9.79 -10.81 1.46
C CYS A 117 -9.73 -12.08 0.59
N ASP A 118 -9.56 -13.23 1.23
CA ASP A 118 -9.89 -14.51 0.61
C ASP A 118 -11.43 -14.57 0.49
N ASP A 119 -11.96 -14.21 -0.68
CA ASP A 119 -13.39 -14.23 -1.02
C ASP A 119 -13.99 -15.67 -1.02
N GLY A 120 -13.48 -16.57 -0.18
CA GLY A 120 -13.79 -17.99 -0.10
C GLY A 120 -13.10 -18.83 -1.18
N SER A 121 -12.01 -18.32 -1.77
CA SER A 121 -11.34 -18.87 -2.94
C SER A 121 -9.86 -19.15 -2.66
N THR A 122 -9.55 -20.44 -2.47
CA THR A 122 -8.15 -20.90 -2.32
C THR A 122 -7.25 -20.65 -3.55
N THR A 123 -7.81 -20.21 -4.67
CA THR A 123 -7.11 -20.05 -5.96
C THR A 123 -7.14 -18.64 -6.53
N ALA A 124 -7.88 -17.71 -5.91
CA ALA A 124 -7.98 -16.34 -6.38
C ALA A 124 -8.10 -15.37 -5.20
N ASN A 125 -6.99 -14.68 -4.90
CA ASN A 125 -6.94 -13.60 -3.93
C ASN A 125 -6.49 -12.33 -4.67
N TYR A 126 -7.17 -11.19 -4.41
CA TYR A 126 -6.82 -9.90 -5.01
C TYR A 126 -5.94 -9.04 -4.09
N GLY A 127 -5.69 -9.53 -2.89
CA GLY A 127 -4.98 -8.83 -1.85
C GLY A 127 -5.80 -7.73 -1.21
N GLY A 128 -5.09 -6.89 -0.47
CA GLY A 128 -5.67 -5.84 0.32
C GLY A 128 -4.61 -5.15 1.16
N GLY A 129 -5.07 -4.25 2.02
CA GLY A 129 -4.18 -3.54 2.92
C GLY A 129 -4.86 -3.04 4.18
N PHE A 130 -4.05 -2.53 5.09
CA PHE A 130 -4.49 -1.92 6.34
C PHE A 130 -3.43 -0.95 6.86
N VAL A 131 -3.85 -0.05 7.74
CA VAL A 131 -2.93 0.82 8.49
C VAL A 131 -2.59 0.16 9.81
N PHE A 132 -1.31 0.00 10.09
CA PHE A 132 -0.78 -0.47 11.36
C PHE A 132 -0.39 0.71 12.25
N GLU A 133 -1.05 0.80 13.41
CA GLU A 133 -0.68 1.70 14.48
C GLU A 133 0.25 0.98 15.46
N VAL A 134 1.52 1.40 15.49
CA VAL A 134 2.56 0.78 16.30
C VAL A 134 2.24 0.94 17.80
N ASN A 135 2.34 -0.14 18.56
CA ASN A 135 2.08 -0.11 20.00
C ASN A 135 3.22 0.50 20.83
N PRO A 136 2.92 1.28 21.88
CA PRO A 136 1.57 1.70 22.28
C PRO A 136 0.96 2.71 21.27
N PRO A 137 -0.37 2.69 21.07
CA PRO A 137 -1.06 3.60 20.15
C PRO A 137 -0.61 5.07 20.33
N GLY A 138 -0.42 5.80 19.23
CA GLY A 138 0.07 7.18 19.23
C GLY A 138 1.55 7.37 19.62
N SER A 139 2.34 6.29 19.81
CA SER A 139 3.76 6.41 20.16
C SER A 139 4.68 6.55 18.94
N SER A 140 4.23 6.10 17.77
CA SER A 140 4.98 6.14 16.52
C SER A 140 4.03 6.35 15.34
N GLY A 141 4.59 6.73 14.20
CA GLY A 141 3.84 6.90 12.96
C GLY A 141 3.08 5.63 12.58
N CYS A 142 1.99 5.79 11.85
CA CYS A 142 1.25 4.66 11.32
C CYS A 142 1.80 4.22 9.97
N VAL A 143 1.85 2.92 9.76
CA VAL A 143 2.42 2.28 8.57
C VAL A 143 1.28 1.69 7.74
N LEU A 144 1.17 2.06 6.48
CA LEU A 144 0.31 1.37 5.51
C LEU A 144 1.02 0.09 5.04
N ILE A 145 0.33 -1.04 5.06
CA ILE A 145 0.82 -2.35 4.64
C ILE A 145 -0.14 -2.90 3.59
N GLU A 146 0.37 -3.29 2.43
CA GLU A 146 -0.45 -3.73 1.30
C GLU A 146 0.15 -4.93 0.58
N ILE A 147 -0.72 -5.75 0.00
CA ILE A 147 -0.39 -6.75 -1.01
C ILE A 147 -1.40 -6.64 -2.15
N GLU A 148 -0.91 -6.58 -3.38
CA GLU A 148 -1.75 -6.48 -4.57
C GLU A 148 -1.09 -7.19 -5.75
N ALA A 149 -1.87 -7.51 -6.79
CA ALA A 149 -1.30 -7.77 -8.11
C ALA A 149 -1.99 -6.93 -9.16
N LEU A 150 -1.19 -6.35 -10.06
CA LEU A 150 -1.66 -5.43 -11.08
C LEU A 150 -1.69 -6.08 -12.45
N THR A 151 -2.71 -5.77 -13.24
CA THR A 151 -2.69 -6.14 -14.66
C THR A 151 -1.49 -5.49 -15.35
N SER A 152 -0.99 -6.07 -16.45
CA SER A 152 0.21 -5.55 -17.12
C SER A 152 0.10 -4.10 -17.58
N GLU A 153 -1.11 -3.62 -17.89
CA GLU A 153 -1.33 -2.22 -18.31
C GLU A 153 -1.12 -1.27 -17.13
N ASP A 154 -1.58 -1.65 -15.94
CA ASP A 154 -1.44 -0.87 -14.70
C ASP A 154 -0.10 -1.08 -14.00
N ALA A 155 0.54 -2.23 -14.19
CA ALA A 155 1.91 -2.44 -13.74
C ALA A 155 2.85 -1.42 -14.42
N HIS A 156 2.62 -1.12 -15.70
CA HIS A 156 3.42 -0.12 -16.44
C HIS A 156 3.18 1.32 -15.97
N THR A 157 1.99 1.64 -15.43
CA THR A 157 1.69 2.95 -14.86
C THR A 157 2.18 3.06 -13.41
N VAL A 158 2.13 2.02 -12.59
CA VAL A 158 2.81 2.06 -11.28
C VAL A 158 4.33 2.25 -11.46
N ILE A 159 4.90 1.70 -12.54
CA ILE A 159 6.31 1.91 -12.91
C ILE A 159 6.61 3.33 -13.46
N ASN A 160 5.63 4.16 -13.87
CA ASN A 160 5.91 5.42 -14.61
C ASN A 160 5.36 6.74 -14.02
N PRO A 161 4.13 6.83 -13.45
CA PRO A 161 3.77 7.98 -12.62
C PRO A 161 4.30 8.01 -11.18
N HIS A 162 4.69 6.86 -10.58
CA HIS A 162 5.08 6.83 -9.15
C HIS A 162 6.56 6.53 -8.87
N PHE A 163 7.39 6.14 -9.85
CA PHE A 163 8.77 5.70 -9.60
C PHE A 163 9.66 6.10 -10.80
N SER A 164 10.40 7.20 -10.69
CA SER A 164 11.35 7.61 -11.74
C SER A 164 12.58 6.69 -11.75
N SER A 165 12.68 5.88 -12.81
CA SER A 165 13.81 5.01 -13.16
C SER A 165 15.19 5.63 -12.95
N ALA A 166 16.04 4.93 -12.21
CA ALA A 166 17.49 4.94 -12.44
C ALA A 166 17.98 3.49 -12.53
N HIS A 167 18.34 3.08 -13.74
CA HIS A 167 19.02 1.82 -14.03
C HIS A 167 20.30 1.67 -13.18
N ASN A 168 20.39 0.61 -12.37
CA ASN A 168 21.63 -0.15 -12.30
C ASN A 168 21.35 -1.65 -12.10
N SER A 169 21.73 -2.42 -13.11
CA SER A 169 21.68 -3.88 -13.14
C SER A 169 22.61 -4.45 -12.06
N SER A 170 22.08 -4.75 -10.87
CA SER A 170 22.55 -5.79 -9.91
C SER A 170 22.05 -5.60 -8.46
N GLN A 171 21.27 -4.56 -8.17
CA GLN A 171 20.51 -4.46 -6.92
C GLN A 171 19.15 -3.87 -7.25
N THR A 172 18.09 -4.64 -7.02
CA THR A 172 16.72 -4.29 -7.37
C THR A 172 16.14 -3.35 -6.30
N GLN A 173 16.85 -2.25 -5.99
CA GLN A 173 16.32 -1.15 -5.18
C GLN A 173 15.58 -0.19 -6.11
N TRP A 174 14.25 -0.19 -6.05
CA TRP A 174 13.40 0.71 -6.83
C TRP A 174 12.75 1.74 -5.90
N TYR A 175 12.98 3.03 -6.17
CA TYR A 175 12.54 4.18 -5.35
C TYR A 175 11.30 4.87 -5.94
N ALA A 176 10.29 5.20 -5.11
CA ALA A 176 9.05 5.92 -5.49
C ALA A 176 9.15 7.44 -5.41
N VAL A 177 8.06 8.15 -5.74
CA VAL A 177 7.83 9.62 -5.88
C VAL A 177 6.78 10.12 -4.85
N SER A 178 6.64 11.42 -4.55
CA SER A 178 7.29 12.27 -3.53
C SER A 178 6.21 13.07 -2.82
N ARG A 179 6.37 13.35 -1.52
CA ARG A 179 5.48 14.32 -0.86
C ARG A 179 5.71 15.65 -1.55
N ALA A 180 4.74 16.13 -2.33
CA ALA A 180 4.69 17.52 -2.74
C ALA A 180 4.68 18.34 -1.45
N ASN A 181 5.81 18.97 -1.14
CA ASN A 181 5.94 19.87 -0.02
C ASN A 181 5.05 21.08 -0.32
N PRO A 182 3.94 21.34 0.42
CA PRO A 182 3.28 22.62 0.30
C PRO A 182 4.20 23.62 0.99
N THR A 183 5.13 24.20 0.22
CA THR A 183 5.84 25.39 0.66
C THR A 183 4.80 26.45 1.01
N LEU A 184 4.89 26.88 2.27
CA LEU A 184 4.37 28.12 2.81
C LEU A 184 4.43 29.25 1.75
N ASP A 185 3.27 29.74 1.33
CA ASP A 185 3.14 31.12 0.87
C ASP A 185 2.57 31.92 2.05
N GLU A 186 3.45 32.76 2.63
CA GLU A 186 3.09 33.89 3.50
C GLU A 186 2.39 35.00 2.71
#